data_AF-A0A653Z3E0-F1
#
_entry.id   AF-A0A653Z3E0-F1
#
_cell.length_a   1.000
_cell.length_b   1.000
_cell.length_c   1.000
_cell.angle_alpha   90.00
_cell.angle_beta   90.00
_cell.angle_gamma   90.00
#
_symmetry.space_group_name_H-M   'P 1'
#
loop_
_entity.id
_entity.type
_entity.pdbx_description
1 polymer ?
#
loop_
_entity_poly.entity_id
_entity_poly.type
_entity_poly.pdbx_seq_one_letter_code
_entity_poly.pdbx_strand_id
1 'polypeptide(L)'
;MRLAAAAGSAVAAPAEPAAALRGWAGAGLVLVGTDAAAELVSLSPARRGAVHLVTWPPVPDDAYRDALTLGAEDVLDLPRCDGWVSDLVADAAEPPGGAEGPTGRRAARGANPAVVGVPDGPGVVVGVVGGSGGAGVTTLVAALGQVGSGRGRTLLVDLDPHGPGLDRVVGLDDRPGVGWDDLDRSAGRLGARALREAVPRQGDLGVLTWRDGGRTTAPPPGVVGAVLDAARRGHRLVVVDLARQVATGGDVLTRLDRLLVVARPGLAPAASAVRLVDALAGRTAPLLLVRGDPVAAGRLERATGLPLLLSMSDQRGLAESVDLGFGPVRHRRGALGRAAAEVLTLLAVRGPSGLVA
;
A
#
# COMPACT_ATOMS: atom_id res chain seq x y z
N MET A 1 14.06 -12.35 -24.21
CA MET A 1 12.93 -12.10 -25.14
C MET A 1 11.72 -13.01 -24.97
N ARG A 2 11.81 -14.24 -24.42
CA ARG A 2 10.61 -15.07 -24.18
C ARG A 2 9.60 -14.48 -23.19
N LEU A 3 10.06 -13.71 -22.19
CA LEU A 3 9.20 -13.05 -21.18
C LEU A 3 8.43 -11.83 -21.71
N ALA A 4 8.98 -11.11 -22.68
CA ALA A 4 8.37 -9.91 -23.27
C ALA A 4 7.18 -10.22 -24.21
N ALA A 5 7.19 -11.40 -24.84
CA ALA A 5 6.18 -11.78 -25.81
C ALA A 5 4.79 -12.06 -25.20
N ALA A 6 4.72 -12.33 -23.89
CA ALA A 6 3.46 -12.63 -23.20
C ALA A 6 2.66 -11.38 -22.78
N ALA A 7 3.29 -10.20 -22.70
CA ALA A 7 2.69 -8.99 -22.11
C ALA A 7 2.22 -7.92 -23.14
N GLY A 8 2.45 -8.13 -24.44
CA GLY A 8 2.00 -7.19 -25.49
C GLY A 8 2.61 -5.78 -25.44
N SER A 9 3.62 -5.55 -24.61
CA SER A 9 4.25 -4.24 -24.39
C SER A 9 5.39 -3.96 -25.38
N ALA A 10 5.60 -2.69 -25.72
CA ALA A 10 6.77 -2.26 -26.48
C ALA A 10 8.04 -2.36 -25.60
N VAL A 11 8.67 -3.53 -25.60
CA VAL A 11 9.94 -3.75 -24.89
C VAL A 11 11.09 -3.22 -25.75
N ALA A 12 11.74 -2.16 -25.28
CA ALA A 12 13.01 -1.71 -25.84
C ALA A 12 14.13 -2.53 -25.19
N ALA A 13 14.88 -3.26 -26.01
CA ALA A 13 16.11 -3.96 -25.61
C ALA A 13 17.29 -3.39 -26.40
N PRO A 14 17.88 -2.26 -25.97
CA PRO A 14 19.03 -1.67 -26.63
C PRO A 14 20.21 -2.64 -26.62
N ALA A 15 20.97 -2.70 -27.71
CA ALA A 15 22.15 -3.55 -27.81
C ALA A 15 23.31 -3.09 -26.91
N GLU A 16 23.33 -1.80 -26.55
CA GLU A 16 24.37 -1.18 -25.73
C GLU A 16 23.77 -0.48 -24.52
N PRO A 17 24.36 -0.60 -23.32
CA PRO A 17 23.84 0.03 -22.11
C PRO A 17 23.74 1.56 -22.20
N ALA A 18 24.69 2.22 -22.87
CA ALA A 18 24.63 3.65 -23.13
C ALA A 18 23.38 4.08 -23.93
N ALA A 19 22.90 3.24 -24.86
CA ALA A 19 21.70 3.53 -25.64
C ALA A 19 20.42 3.46 -24.79
N ALA A 20 20.42 2.68 -23.69
CA ALA A 20 19.29 2.59 -22.75
C ALA A 20 19.03 3.92 -22.01
N LEU A 21 20.06 4.77 -21.85
CA LEU A 21 19.94 6.04 -21.14
C LEU A 21 18.95 7.01 -21.79
N ARG A 22 18.73 6.91 -23.12
CA ARG A 22 17.76 7.74 -23.85
C ARG A 22 16.32 7.53 -23.39
N GLY A 23 15.96 6.31 -22.97
CA GLY A 23 14.63 5.96 -22.46
C GLY A 23 14.56 5.84 -20.94
N TRP A 24 15.70 5.96 -20.26
CA TRP A 24 15.84 5.60 -18.84
C TRP A 24 14.88 6.36 -17.92
N ALA A 25 14.74 7.68 -18.08
CA ALA A 25 13.87 8.47 -17.22
C ALA A 25 12.37 8.23 -17.48
N GLY A 26 12.00 7.84 -18.70
CA GLY A 26 10.60 7.67 -19.13
C GLY A 26 10.07 6.23 -19.05
N ALA A 27 10.92 5.24 -18.83
CA ALA A 27 10.49 3.84 -18.77
C ALA A 27 9.53 3.58 -17.59
N GLY A 28 8.52 2.72 -17.74
CA GLY A 28 7.69 2.27 -16.62
C GLY A 28 8.39 1.27 -15.70
N LEU A 29 9.34 0.52 -16.27
CA LEU A 29 10.14 -0.53 -15.62
C LEU A 29 11.50 -0.61 -16.32
N VAL A 30 12.57 -0.81 -15.55
CA VAL A 30 13.92 -1.08 -16.06
C VAL A 30 14.42 -2.40 -15.49
N LEU A 31 14.76 -3.33 -16.38
CA LEU A 31 15.41 -4.58 -16.02
C LEU A 31 16.86 -4.53 -16.52
N VAL A 32 17.82 -4.64 -15.61
CA VAL A 32 19.25 -4.59 -15.91
C VAL A 32 19.84 -5.98 -15.75
N GLY A 33 20.48 -6.52 -16.78
CA GLY A 33 21.24 -7.76 -16.66
C GLY A 33 22.55 -7.53 -15.90
N THR A 34 23.00 -8.51 -15.11
CA THR A 34 24.31 -8.41 -14.41
C THR A 34 25.50 -8.23 -15.34
N ASP A 35 25.37 -8.66 -16.61
CA ASP A 35 26.34 -8.44 -17.67
C ASP A 35 26.47 -6.96 -18.11
N ALA A 36 25.43 -6.15 -17.87
CA ALA A 36 25.40 -4.72 -18.22
C ALA A 36 25.50 -3.78 -17.00
N ALA A 37 25.49 -4.34 -15.78
CA ALA A 37 25.36 -3.57 -14.54
C ALA A 37 26.55 -2.65 -14.27
N ALA A 38 27.78 -3.19 -14.33
CA ALA A 38 29.00 -2.44 -14.10
C ALA A 38 29.17 -1.27 -15.10
N GLU A 39 28.80 -1.48 -16.36
CA GLU A 39 28.85 -0.42 -17.37
C GLU A 39 27.83 0.68 -17.06
N LEU A 40 26.57 0.32 -16.73
CA LEU A 40 25.56 1.31 -16.32
C LEU A 40 25.96 2.07 -15.06
N VAL A 41 26.59 1.41 -14.09
CA VAL A 41 27.14 2.08 -12.90
C VAL A 41 28.14 3.16 -13.31
N SER A 42 29.06 2.84 -14.23
CA SER A 42 30.07 3.81 -14.72
C SER A 42 29.44 5.01 -15.45
N LEU A 43 28.30 4.79 -16.11
CA LEU A 43 27.56 5.82 -16.84
C LEU A 43 26.68 6.69 -15.92
N SER A 44 26.49 6.31 -14.66
CA SER A 44 25.77 7.08 -13.63
C SER A 44 24.39 7.60 -14.08
N PRO A 45 23.43 6.71 -14.42
CA PRO A 45 22.09 7.11 -14.82
C PRO A 45 21.36 7.87 -13.70
N ALA A 46 20.39 8.69 -14.08
CA ALA A 46 19.53 9.39 -13.12
C ALA A 46 18.78 8.39 -12.23
N ARG A 47 18.78 8.61 -10.91
CA ARG A 47 18.09 7.73 -9.95
C ARG A 47 16.58 7.74 -10.18
N ARG A 48 15.96 6.55 -10.11
CA ARG A 48 14.53 6.33 -10.30
C ARG A 48 14.09 5.04 -9.59
N GLY A 49 12.78 4.89 -9.37
CA GLY A 49 12.19 3.62 -8.93
C GLY A 49 11.94 2.65 -10.09
N ALA A 50 11.48 1.45 -9.76
CA ALA A 50 11.22 0.33 -10.68
C ALA A 50 12.45 -0.06 -11.53
N VAL A 51 13.61 -0.12 -10.89
CA VAL A 51 14.85 -0.67 -11.47
C VAL A 51 15.15 -1.98 -10.77
N HIS A 52 15.28 -3.08 -11.50
CA HIS A 52 15.62 -4.38 -10.93
C HIS A 52 16.81 -4.97 -11.67
N LEU A 53 17.76 -5.52 -10.90
CA LEU A 53 18.88 -6.26 -11.46
C LEU A 53 18.46 -7.72 -11.65
N VAL A 54 18.75 -8.30 -12.80
CA VAL A 54 18.35 -9.66 -13.17
C VAL A 54 19.59 -10.47 -13.50
N THR A 55 19.66 -11.69 -12.97
CA THR A 55 20.83 -12.56 -13.13
C THR A 55 20.42 -14.01 -13.31
N TRP A 56 21.31 -14.81 -13.90
CA TRP A 56 21.19 -16.27 -13.92
C TRP A 56 22.23 -16.85 -12.96
N PRO A 57 21.88 -17.84 -12.10
CA PRO A 57 22.82 -18.44 -11.18
C PRO A 57 24.11 -18.93 -11.87
N PRO A 58 25.27 -18.77 -11.21
CA PRO A 58 25.44 -18.19 -9.87
C PRO A 58 25.33 -16.65 -9.87
N VAL A 59 24.77 -16.09 -8.79
CA VAL A 59 24.70 -14.62 -8.61
C VAL A 59 26.13 -14.08 -8.45
N PRO A 60 26.58 -13.14 -9.29
CA PRO A 60 27.90 -12.52 -9.16
C PRO A 60 28.09 -11.79 -7.83
N ASP A 61 29.30 -11.82 -7.28
CA ASP A 61 29.63 -11.22 -5.98
C ASP A 61 29.41 -9.68 -5.95
N ASP A 62 29.52 -9.03 -7.11
CA ASP A 62 29.34 -7.59 -7.31
C ASP A 62 27.89 -7.17 -7.55
N ALA A 63 26.99 -8.11 -7.86
CA ALA A 63 25.60 -7.83 -8.24
C ALA A 63 24.86 -6.96 -7.20
N TYR A 64 25.03 -7.24 -5.91
CA TYR A 64 24.41 -6.45 -4.84
C TYR A 64 24.99 -5.03 -4.73
N ARG A 65 26.30 -4.86 -4.97
CA ARG A 65 26.95 -3.55 -4.96
C ARG A 65 26.48 -2.69 -6.13
N ASP A 66 26.39 -3.30 -7.31
CA ASP A 66 25.94 -2.62 -8.52
C ASP A 66 24.46 -2.24 -8.41
N ALA A 67 23.62 -3.15 -7.88
CA ALA A 67 22.23 -2.86 -7.56
C ALA A 67 22.09 -1.64 -6.64
N LEU A 68 22.86 -1.58 -5.54
CA LEU A 68 22.83 -0.44 -4.62
C LEU A 68 23.28 0.87 -5.28
N THR A 69 24.28 0.80 -6.15
CA THR A 69 24.85 1.99 -6.81
C THR A 69 23.89 2.53 -7.89
N LEU A 70 23.22 1.63 -8.61
CA LEU A 70 22.16 1.96 -9.58
C LEU A 70 20.85 2.41 -8.91
N GLY A 71 20.68 2.11 -7.61
CA GLY A 71 19.41 2.30 -6.92
C GLY A 71 18.34 1.29 -7.34
N ALA A 72 18.76 0.07 -7.70
CA ALA A 72 17.85 -1.03 -7.97
C ALA A 72 17.10 -1.44 -6.69
N GLU A 73 15.83 -1.78 -6.84
CA GLU A 73 14.95 -2.22 -5.76
C GLU A 73 15.30 -3.66 -5.33
N ASP A 74 15.64 -4.52 -6.30
CA ASP A 74 15.91 -5.95 -6.06
C ASP A 74 17.00 -6.51 -6.99
N VAL A 75 17.60 -7.64 -6.58
CA VAL A 75 18.39 -8.55 -7.41
C VAL A 75 17.61 -9.85 -7.59
N LEU A 76 17.20 -10.15 -8.82
CA LEU A 76 16.29 -11.26 -9.18
C LEU A 76 17.07 -12.39 -9.86
N ASP A 77 17.07 -13.58 -9.27
CA ASP A 77 17.73 -14.78 -9.82
C ASP A 77 16.76 -15.60 -10.71
N LEU A 78 17.10 -15.78 -11.99
CA LEU A 78 16.34 -16.58 -12.94
C LEU A 78 16.88 -18.01 -13.02
N PRO A 79 16.04 -19.07 -13.01
CA PRO A 79 14.61 -19.03 -13.29
C PRO A 79 13.71 -18.85 -12.05
N ARG A 80 14.27 -18.73 -10.85
CA ARG A 80 13.49 -18.68 -9.59
C ARG A 80 12.48 -17.53 -9.57
N CYS A 81 12.88 -16.37 -10.10
CA CYS A 81 12.07 -15.15 -10.20
C CYS A 81 11.39 -14.93 -11.56
N ASP A 82 11.31 -15.93 -12.45
CA ASP A 82 10.77 -15.78 -13.82
C ASP A 82 9.33 -15.24 -13.85
N GLY A 83 8.48 -15.75 -12.97
CA GLY A 83 7.11 -15.25 -12.80
C GLY A 83 7.05 -13.83 -12.21
N TRP A 84 7.98 -13.46 -11.31
CA TRP A 84 8.02 -12.10 -10.79
C TRP A 84 8.46 -11.10 -11.86
N VAL A 85 9.45 -11.45 -12.69
CA VAL A 85 9.81 -10.63 -13.85
C VAL A 85 8.63 -10.51 -14.82
N SER A 86 7.90 -11.59 -15.06
CA SER A 86 6.68 -11.57 -15.88
C SER A 86 5.61 -10.64 -15.32
N ASP A 87 5.38 -10.69 -14.01
CA ASP A 87 4.44 -9.84 -13.31
C ASP A 87 4.85 -8.36 -13.35
N LEU A 88 6.14 -8.05 -13.14
CA LEU A 88 6.66 -6.69 -13.27
C LEU A 88 6.44 -6.14 -14.68
N VAL A 89 6.73 -6.96 -15.70
CA VAL A 89 6.52 -6.59 -17.11
C VAL A 89 5.03 -6.40 -17.39
N ALA A 90 4.15 -7.27 -16.89
CA ALA A 90 2.70 -7.16 -17.05
C ALA A 90 2.13 -5.92 -16.34
N ASP A 91 2.59 -5.64 -15.11
CA ASP A 91 2.20 -4.44 -14.36
C ASP A 91 2.64 -3.16 -15.09
N ALA A 92 3.85 -3.18 -15.70
CA ALA A 92 4.34 -2.06 -16.50
C ALA A 92 3.66 -1.93 -17.88
N ALA A 93 3.06 -3.02 -18.38
CA ALA A 93 2.31 -3.08 -19.63
C ALA A 93 0.90 -2.51 -19.49
N GLU A 94 0.31 -2.64 -18.32
CA GLU A 94 -1.08 -2.28 -18.07
C GLU A 94 -1.22 -0.74 -18.10
N PRO A 95 -1.99 -0.17 -19.04
CA PRO A 95 -2.23 1.26 -19.05
C PRO A 95 -2.95 1.65 -17.75
N PRO A 96 -2.56 2.74 -17.09
CA PRO A 96 -3.22 3.18 -15.86
C PRO A 96 -4.70 3.47 -16.18
N GLY A 97 -5.60 2.62 -15.66
CA GLY A 97 -7.04 2.82 -15.78
C GLY A 97 -7.81 1.86 -16.70
N GLY A 98 -7.37 0.62 -16.90
CA GLY A 98 -8.21 -0.44 -17.48
C GLY A 98 -9.45 -0.74 -16.61
N ALA A 99 -10.50 0.06 -16.77
CA ALA A 99 -11.84 -0.25 -16.32
C ALA A 99 -12.50 -1.12 -17.39
N GLU A 100 -12.69 -2.41 -17.09
CA GLU A 100 -13.63 -3.24 -17.83
C GLU A 100 -15.04 -2.67 -17.61
N GLY A 101 -15.56 -1.97 -18.63
CA GLY A 101 -16.93 -1.47 -18.61
C GLY A 101 -17.94 -2.62 -18.69
N PRO A 102 -19.09 -2.52 -17.99
CA PRO A 102 -20.15 -3.49 -18.13
C PRO A 102 -20.74 -3.41 -19.56
N THR A 103 -20.84 -4.57 -20.19
CA THR A 103 -21.50 -4.76 -21.48
C THR A 103 -22.98 -4.38 -21.38
N GLY A 104 -23.44 -3.42 -22.20
CA GLY A 104 -24.88 -3.16 -22.35
C GLY A 104 -25.35 -1.76 -22.71
N ARG A 105 -25.09 -1.34 -23.96
CA ARG A 105 -25.97 -0.53 -24.83
C ARG A 105 -26.84 0.60 -24.21
N ARG A 106 -26.43 1.86 -24.40
CA ARG A 106 -27.14 2.88 -25.21
C ARG A 106 -26.30 4.17 -25.35
N ALA A 107 -26.22 4.66 -26.58
CA ALA A 107 -25.44 5.82 -27.00
C ALA A 107 -26.14 7.16 -26.70
N ALA A 108 -25.34 8.18 -26.38
CA ALA A 108 -25.53 9.58 -26.79
C ALA A 108 -24.20 10.33 -26.57
N ARG A 109 -23.40 10.53 -27.62
CA ARG A 109 -23.15 11.82 -28.31
C ARG A 109 -22.59 12.92 -27.40
N GLY A 110 -21.30 13.22 -27.57
CA GLY A 110 -20.62 14.41 -27.04
C GLY A 110 -19.16 14.19 -26.68
N ALA A 111 -18.33 13.68 -27.61
CA ALA A 111 -16.90 13.55 -27.37
C ALA A 111 -16.21 14.93 -27.53
N ASN A 112 -15.61 15.44 -26.46
CA ASN A 112 -14.61 16.50 -26.53
C ASN A 112 -13.23 15.85 -26.45
N PRO A 113 -12.37 15.94 -27.47
CA PRO A 113 -11.06 15.30 -27.47
C PRO A 113 -10.03 16.27 -26.90
N ALA A 114 -9.80 16.23 -25.58
CA ALA A 114 -8.55 16.65 -24.93
C ALA A 114 -8.70 16.57 -23.41
N VAL A 115 -8.49 15.38 -22.84
CA VAL A 115 -7.93 15.28 -21.49
C VAL A 115 -6.74 14.35 -21.62
N VAL A 116 -5.57 14.97 -21.80
CA VAL A 116 -4.28 14.29 -21.66
C VAL A 116 -4.22 13.79 -20.23
N GLY A 117 -4.24 12.46 -20.06
CA GLY A 117 -4.14 11.81 -18.76
C GLY A 117 -2.85 12.26 -18.06
N VAL A 118 -3.01 12.85 -16.88
CA VAL A 118 -1.88 13.13 -15.99
C VAL A 118 -1.32 11.78 -15.52
N PRO A 119 0.01 11.53 -15.55
CA PRO A 119 0.56 10.30 -15.02
C PRO A 119 0.26 10.20 -13.52
N ASP A 120 -0.45 9.15 -13.10
CA ASP A 120 -0.65 8.82 -11.68
C ASP A 120 0.70 8.33 -11.12
N GLY A 121 1.16 8.96 -10.04
CA GLY A 121 2.31 8.49 -9.26
C GLY A 121 2.00 7.18 -8.53
N PRO A 122 3.00 6.57 -7.86
CA PRO A 122 2.79 5.36 -7.07
C PRO A 122 1.70 5.56 -6.01
N GLY A 123 1.02 4.47 -5.64
CA GLY A 123 0.03 4.47 -4.57
C GLY A 123 0.57 4.96 -3.24
N VAL A 124 -0.30 5.57 -2.42
CA VAL A 124 0.07 6.05 -1.09
C VAL A 124 -0.13 4.95 -0.06
N VAL A 125 0.91 4.64 0.71
CA VAL A 125 0.92 3.66 1.80
C VAL A 125 0.83 4.38 3.14
N VAL A 126 -0.28 4.19 3.84
CA VAL A 126 -0.57 4.81 5.14
C VAL A 126 -0.59 3.75 6.23
N GLY A 127 0.37 3.80 7.15
CA GLY A 127 0.32 2.98 8.36
C GLY A 127 -0.52 3.65 9.45
N VAL A 128 -1.26 2.86 10.22
CA VAL A 128 -2.04 3.34 11.36
C VAL A 128 -1.70 2.49 12.57
N VAL A 129 -1.30 3.12 13.68
CA VAL A 129 -0.95 2.44 14.94
C VAL A 129 -1.65 3.12 16.10
N GLY A 130 -2.00 2.36 17.13
CA GLY A 130 -2.66 2.88 18.33
C GLY A 130 -1.64 3.25 19.39
N GLY A 131 -1.71 4.49 19.91
CA GLY A 131 -0.94 4.92 21.07
C GLY A 131 -1.26 4.11 22.33
N SER A 132 -2.44 3.51 22.41
CA SER A 132 -2.88 2.62 23.49
C SER A 132 -3.72 1.46 22.96
N GLY A 133 -3.97 0.46 23.80
CA GLY A 133 -5.00 -0.57 23.52
C GLY A 133 -6.38 0.08 23.35
N GLY A 134 -7.22 -0.49 22.48
CA GLY A 134 -8.58 0.01 22.25
C GLY A 134 -8.66 1.41 21.61
N ALA A 135 -7.57 1.92 21.04
CA ALA A 135 -7.55 3.23 20.40
C ALA A 135 -8.39 3.31 19.11
N GLY A 136 -8.95 2.19 18.62
CA GLY A 136 -9.86 2.15 17.46
C GLY A 136 -9.13 2.17 16.12
N VAL A 137 -7.93 1.62 16.07
CA VAL A 137 -7.06 1.56 14.88
C VAL A 137 -7.74 0.78 13.76
N THR A 138 -8.07 -0.49 13.99
CA THR A 138 -8.76 -1.36 13.03
C THR A 138 -10.04 -0.73 12.49
N THR A 139 -10.81 -0.06 13.35
CA THR A 139 -12.01 0.70 12.95
C THR A 139 -11.67 1.87 12.03
N LEU A 140 -10.64 2.65 12.34
CA LEU A 140 -10.20 3.77 11.51
C LEU A 140 -9.64 3.28 10.18
N VAL A 141 -8.85 2.21 10.18
CA VAL A 141 -8.29 1.56 8.98
C VAL A 141 -9.43 1.12 8.05
N ALA A 142 -10.40 0.38 8.58
CA ALA A 142 -11.59 -0.02 7.84
C ALA A 142 -12.37 1.19 7.30
N ALA A 143 -12.51 2.27 8.06
CA ALA A 143 -13.16 3.50 7.60
C ALA A 143 -12.40 4.22 6.47
N LEU A 144 -11.07 4.31 6.58
CA LEU A 144 -10.21 4.84 5.51
C LEU A 144 -10.33 3.97 4.26
N GLY A 145 -10.42 2.65 4.40
CA GLY A 145 -10.69 1.71 3.31
C GLY A 145 -12.02 1.97 2.61
N GLN A 146 -13.11 2.01 3.37
CA GLN A 146 -14.46 2.20 2.83
C GLN A 146 -14.67 3.57 2.17
N VAL A 147 -14.04 4.63 2.69
CA VAL A 147 -14.11 5.96 2.07
C VAL A 147 -13.13 6.07 0.90
N GLY A 148 -11.93 5.49 1.03
CA GLY A 148 -10.86 5.50 0.04
C GLY A 148 -11.21 4.72 -1.23
N SER A 149 -11.96 3.63 -1.12
CA SER A 149 -12.40 2.86 -2.29
C SER A 149 -13.31 3.67 -3.22
N GLY A 150 -13.99 4.70 -2.72
CA GLY A 150 -14.71 5.67 -3.56
C GLY A 150 -13.80 6.64 -4.34
N ARG A 151 -12.49 6.64 -4.06
CA ARG A 151 -11.45 7.46 -4.72
C ARG A 151 -10.51 6.61 -5.57
N GLY A 152 -10.74 5.30 -5.66
CA GLY A 152 -9.96 4.34 -6.46
C GLY A 152 -9.55 3.10 -5.67
N ARG A 153 -8.85 2.19 -6.36
CA ARG A 153 -8.39 0.90 -5.81
C ARG A 153 -7.70 1.09 -4.47
N THR A 154 -8.22 0.43 -3.45
CA THR A 154 -7.80 0.57 -2.05
C THR A 154 -7.58 -0.82 -1.44
N LEU A 155 -6.42 -1.03 -0.82
CA LEU A 155 -6.11 -2.26 -0.09
C LEU A 155 -6.00 -1.97 1.41
N LEU A 156 -6.67 -2.79 2.21
CA LEU A 156 -6.43 -2.88 3.64
C LEU A 156 -5.46 -4.03 3.92
N VAL A 157 -4.40 -3.76 4.67
CA VAL A 157 -3.41 -4.77 5.06
C VAL A 157 -3.42 -4.87 6.58
N ASP A 158 -3.80 -6.02 7.09
CA ASP A 158 -3.82 -6.31 8.52
C ASP A 158 -2.45 -6.85 8.94
N LEU A 159 -1.78 -6.18 9.88
CA LEU A 159 -0.55 -6.67 10.51
C LEU A 159 -0.71 -6.84 12.03
N ASP A 160 -1.95 -7.07 12.50
CA ASP A 160 -2.25 -7.50 13.87
C ASP A 160 -2.85 -8.92 13.88
N PRO A 161 -2.04 -9.98 14.07
CA PRO A 161 -2.55 -11.36 14.08
C PRO A 161 -3.50 -11.64 15.26
N HIS A 162 -3.60 -10.75 16.23
CA HIS A 162 -4.50 -10.89 17.38
C HIS A 162 -5.77 -10.03 17.26
N GLY A 163 -5.89 -9.26 16.18
CA GLY A 163 -7.06 -8.45 15.88
C GLY A 163 -8.28 -9.29 15.48
N PRO A 164 -9.45 -8.65 15.30
CA PRO A 164 -10.67 -9.33 14.86
C PRO A 164 -10.62 -9.81 13.39
N GLY A 165 -9.60 -9.42 12.62
CA GLY A 165 -9.53 -9.56 11.17
C GLY A 165 -10.23 -8.39 10.46
N LEU A 166 -9.50 -7.66 9.62
CA LEU A 166 -10.06 -6.53 8.88
C LEU A 166 -11.22 -6.92 7.97
N ASP A 167 -11.19 -8.13 7.40
CA ASP A 167 -12.23 -8.66 6.52
C ASP A 167 -13.59 -8.75 7.23
N ARG A 168 -13.64 -9.26 8.46
CA ARG A 168 -14.85 -9.27 9.30
C ARG A 168 -15.34 -7.86 9.58
N VAL A 169 -14.42 -6.93 9.87
CA VAL A 169 -14.78 -5.54 10.18
C VAL A 169 -15.37 -4.80 8.97
N VAL A 170 -14.99 -5.16 7.73
CA VAL A 170 -15.57 -4.55 6.52
C VAL A 170 -16.63 -5.41 5.83
N GLY A 171 -16.98 -6.57 6.38
CA GLY A 171 -17.99 -7.48 5.82
C GLY A 171 -17.54 -8.21 4.56
N LEU A 172 -16.29 -8.66 4.52
CA LEU A 172 -15.68 -9.44 3.43
C LEU A 172 -15.19 -10.82 3.86
N ASP A 173 -15.53 -11.26 5.07
CA ASP A 173 -15.13 -12.55 5.62
C ASP A 173 -15.74 -13.74 4.88
N ASP A 174 -16.91 -13.58 4.25
CA ASP A 174 -17.53 -14.58 3.39
C ASP A 174 -16.98 -14.60 1.95
N ARG A 175 -16.15 -13.62 1.58
CA ARG A 175 -15.63 -13.50 0.21
C ARG A 175 -14.44 -14.43 -0.01
N PRO A 176 -14.40 -15.15 -1.14
CA PRO A 176 -13.25 -15.98 -1.46
C PRO A 176 -12.03 -15.11 -1.76
N GLY A 177 -10.84 -15.61 -1.38
CA GLY A 177 -9.56 -14.97 -1.65
C GLY A 177 -8.48 -15.43 -0.68
N VAL A 178 -7.25 -15.00 -0.93
CA VAL A 178 -6.07 -15.38 -0.16
C VAL A 178 -5.93 -14.57 1.13
N GLY A 179 -5.52 -15.23 2.20
CA GLY A 179 -5.04 -14.60 3.43
C GLY A 179 -3.52 -14.66 3.57
N TRP A 180 -2.98 -14.10 4.67
CA TRP A 180 -1.56 -14.26 5.01
C TRP A 180 -1.14 -15.74 5.10
N ASP A 181 -2.03 -16.59 5.61
CA ASP A 181 -1.83 -18.04 5.77
C ASP A 181 -1.63 -18.78 4.43
N ASP A 182 -2.11 -18.20 3.33
CA ASP A 182 -1.95 -18.76 1.97
C ASP A 182 -0.67 -18.27 1.29
N LEU A 183 -0.22 -17.06 1.64
CA LEU A 183 1.00 -16.46 1.10
C LEU A 183 2.26 -17.09 1.69
N ASP A 184 2.18 -17.65 2.91
CA ASP A 184 3.25 -18.46 3.54
C ASP A 184 3.72 -19.61 2.63
N ARG A 185 2.80 -20.19 1.85
CA ARG A 185 3.07 -21.30 0.92
C ARG A 185 3.57 -20.86 -0.45
N SER A 186 3.48 -19.56 -0.75
CA SER A 186 3.76 -18.97 -2.06
C SER A 186 4.95 -18.02 -1.99
N ALA A 187 6.08 -18.48 -1.45
CA ALA A 187 7.29 -17.67 -1.33
C ALA A 187 7.78 -17.21 -2.72
N GLY A 188 7.59 -15.93 -3.03
CA GLY A 188 8.43 -15.18 -3.99
C GLY A 188 7.79 -14.65 -5.27
N ARG A 189 6.46 -14.67 -5.46
CA ARG A 189 5.83 -14.14 -6.69
C ARG A 189 4.46 -13.51 -6.42
N LEU A 190 4.44 -12.23 -6.07
CA LEU A 190 3.21 -11.44 -6.04
C LEU A 190 3.37 -10.18 -6.90
N GLY A 191 2.96 -10.28 -8.16
CA GLY A 191 2.65 -9.11 -8.98
C GLY A 191 1.56 -8.24 -8.36
N ALA A 192 1.56 -6.95 -8.72
CA ALA A 192 0.54 -6.03 -8.26
C ALA A 192 -0.86 -6.47 -8.72
N ARG A 193 -0.96 -6.92 -9.99
CA ARG A 193 -2.19 -7.53 -10.51
C ARG A 193 -2.61 -8.79 -9.75
N ALA A 194 -1.69 -9.72 -9.56
CA ALA A 194 -1.96 -10.98 -8.87
C ALA A 194 -2.51 -10.72 -7.46
N LEU A 195 -1.88 -9.81 -6.71
CA LEU A 195 -2.35 -9.41 -5.38
C LEU A 195 -3.78 -8.83 -5.43
N ARG A 196 -4.07 -7.90 -6.35
CA ARG A 196 -5.40 -7.27 -6.52
C ARG A 196 -6.53 -8.25 -6.82
N GLU A 197 -6.21 -9.32 -7.53
CA GLU A 197 -7.18 -10.33 -7.96
C GLU A 197 -7.31 -11.47 -6.95
N ALA A 198 -6.26 -11.75 -6.19
CA ALA A 198 -6.23 -12.84 -5.22
C ALA A 198 -6.92 -12.50 -3.90
N VAL A 199 -6.89 -11.24 -3.45
CA VAL A 199 -7.46 -10.86 -2.14
C VAL A 199 -9.00 -10.82 -2.16
N PRO A 200 -9.66 -11.15 -1.04
CA PRO A 200 -11.07 -10.86 -0.84
C PRO A 200 -11.37 -9.37 -1.10
N ARG A 201 -12.40 -9.10 -1.92
CA ARG A 201 -12.71 -7.73 -2.36
C ARG A 201 -14.19 -7.48 -2.61
N GLN A 202 -14.58 -6.21 -2.47
CA GLN A 202 -15.87 -5.68 -2.91
C GLN A 202 -15.66 -4.33 -3.61
N GLY A 203 -15.94 -4.30 -4.92
CA GLY A 203 -15.61 -3.16 -5.77
C GLY A 203 -14.10 -2.88 -5.73
N ASP A 204 -13.74 -1.63 -5.44
CA ASP A 204 -12.35 -1.18 -5.32
C ASP A 204 -11.72 -1.41 -3.94
N LEU A 205 -12.43 -2.02 -2.99
CA LEU A 205 -11.89 -2.33 -1.65
C LEU A 205 -11.46 -3.79 -1.57
N GLY A 206 -10.15 -4.03 -1.40
CA GLY A 206 -9.58 -5.35 -1.08
C GLY A 206 -9.05 -5.41 0.35
N VAL A 207 -8.91 -6.63 0.90
CA VAL A 207 -8.35 -6.85 2.24
C VAL A 207 -7.39 -8.03 2.25
N LEU A 208 -6.21 -7.85 2.84
CA LEU A 208 -5.29 -8.93 3.18
C LEU A 208 -5.18 -9.04 4.71
N THR A 209 -5.60 -10.18 5.26
CA THR A 209 -5.57 -10.48 6.70
C THR A 209 -5.40 -12.00 6.91
N TRP A 210 -5.32 -12.45 8.17
CA TRP A 210 -5.37 -13.87 8.53
C TRP A 210 -6.82 -14.36 8.44
N ARG A 211 -7.06 -15.40 7.64
CA ARG A 211 -8.41 -15.87 7.31
C ARG A 211 -8.74 -17.20 7.97
N ASP A 212 -7.71 -18.00 8.24
CA ASP A 212 -7.89 -19.30 8.87
C ASP A 212 -8.00 -19.15 10.38
N GLY A 213 -9.05 -19.72 10.98
CA GLY A 213 -9.20 -19.84 12.44
C GLY A 213 -8.21 -20.82 13.09
N GLY A 214 -7.13 -21.16 12.39
CA GLY A 214 -6.05 -22.01 12.86
C GLY A 214 -4.99 -21.22 13.64
N ARG A 215 -3.77 -21.76 13.73
CA ARG A 215 -2.64 -21.02 14.30
C ARG A 215 -2.23 -19.92 13.33
N THR A 216 -2.48 -18.66 13.69
CA THR A 216 -1.90 -17.50 13.01
C THR A 216 -0.38 -17.58 13.08
N THR A 217 0.28 -17.84 11.96
CA THR A 217 1.73 -17.74 11.84
C THR A 217 2.09 -16.32 11.42
N ALA A 218 3.20 -15.81 11.95
CA ALA A 218 3.75 -14.56 11.46
C ALA A 218 4.21 -14.76 10.00
N PRO A 219 3.89 -13.82 9.08
CA PRO A 219 4.39 -13.87 7.72
C PRO A 219 5.92 -14.04 7.72
N PRO A 220 6.48 -14.85 6.81
CA PRO A 220 7.91 -15.01 6.71
C PRO A 220 8.64 -13.67 6.51
N PRO A 221 9.93 -13.57 6.88
CA PRO A 221 10.72 -12.38 6.64
C PRO A 221 10.68 -11.94 5.17
N GLY A 222 10.48 -10.64 4.93
CA GLY A 222 10.43 -10.06 3.58
C GLY A 222 9.08 -10.17 2.85
N VAL A 223 8.19 -11.09 3.26
CA VAL A 223 6.88 -11.26 2.59
C VAL A 223 5.99 -10.04 2.75
N VAL A 224 5.96 -9.44 3.95
CA VAL A 224 5.22 -8.19 4.19
C VAL A 224 5.76 -7.07 3.30
N GLY A 225 7.08 -6.95 3.16
CA GLY A 225 7.71 -5.98 2.29
C GLY A 225 7.27 -6.15 0.84
N ALA A 226 7.42 -7.35 0.29
CA ALA A 226 7.02 -7.68 -1.08
C ALA A 226 5.53 -7.40 -1.35
N VAL A 227 4.65 -7.72 -0.39
CA VAL A 227 3.22 -7.40 -0.48
C VAL A 227 2.98 -5.90 -0.51
N LEU A 228 3.64 -5.12 0.36
CA LEU A 228 3.48 -3.66 0.37
C LEU A 228 4.00 -3.02 -0.91
N ASP A 229 5.10 -3.54 -1.46
CA ASP A 229 5.69 -3.06 -2.71
C ASP A 229 4.77 -3.38 -3.90
N ALA A 230 4.21 -4.58 -3.96
CA ALA A 230 3.17 -4.94 -4.93
C ALA A 230 1.88 -4.12 -4.75
N ALA A 231 1.45 -3.90 -3.51
CA ALA A 231 0.26 -3.13 -3.20
C ALA A 231 0.39 -1.67 -3.62
N ARG A 232 1.57 -1.04 -3.40
CA ARG A 232 1.87 0.33 -3.84
C ARG A 232 1.75 0.51 -5.36
N ARG A 233 2.18 -0.50 -6.13
CA ARG A 233 2.02 -0.47 -7.60
C ARG A 233 0.57 -0.75 -8.03
N GLY A 234 -0.16 -1.54 -7.25
CA GLY A 234 -1.48 -2.03 -7.61
C GLY A 234 -2.65 -1.15 -7.19
N HIS A 235 -2.49 -0.36 -6.14
CA HIS A 235 -3.58 0.36 -5.47
C HIS A 235 -3.23 1.83 -5.38
N ARG A 236 -4.27 2.66 -5.39
CA ARG A 236 -4.13 4.10 -5.16
C ARG A 236 -3.91 4.43 -3.68
N LEU A 237 -4.50 3.62 -2.81
CA LEU A 237 -4.37 3.72 -1.36
C LEU A 237 -4.10 2.33 -0.77
N VAL A 238 -3.10 2.23 0.08
CA VAL A 238 -2.85 1.07 0.93
C VAL A 238 -2.91 1.54 2.37
N VAL A 239 -3.80 0.97 3.18
CA VAL A 239 -3.90 1.30 4.61
C VAL A 239 -3.50 0.09 5.42
N VAL A 240 -2.46 0.26 6.24
CA VAL A 240 -1.85 -0.82 7.02
C VAL A 240 -2.27 -0.69 8.49
N ASP A 241 -2.99 -1.69 9.01
CA ASP A 241 -3.28 -1.82 10.45
C ASP A 241 -2.06 -2.38 11.17
N LEU A 242 -1.39 -1.57 11.98
CA LEU A 242 -0.15 -1.95 12.65
C LEU A 242 -0.41 -2.32 14.11
N ALA A 243 -0.10 -3.57 14.46
CA ALA A 243 0.16 -3.91 15.85
C ALA A 243 1.33 -3.06 16.39
N ARG A 244 1.26 -2.61 17.65
CA ARG A 244 2.32 -1.77 18.26
C ARG A 244 3.71 -2.41 18.16
N GLN A 245 3.80 -3.72 18.35
CA GLN A 245 5.05 -4.48 18.26
C GLN A 245 5.66 -4.40 16.85
N VAL A 246 4.80 -4.50 15.82
CA VAL A 246 5.19 -4.37 14.41
C VAL A 246 5.58 -2.93 14.10
N ALA A 247 4.85 -1.93 14.59
CA ALA A 247 5.23 -0.53 14.40
C ALA A 247 6.60 -0.21 15.02
N THR A 248 6.96 -0.89 16.12
CA THR A 248 8.27 -0.71 16.78
C THR A 248 9.34 -1.67 16.27
N GLY A 249 9.07 -2.51 15.28
CA GLY A 249 10.00 -3.52 14.75
C GLY A 249 10.00 -3.61 13.22
N GLY A 250 10.99 -4.29 12.64
CA GLY A 250 11.02 -4.56 11.19
C GLY A 250 11.19 -3.35 10.27
N ASP A 251 11.02 -3.60 8.98
CA ASP A 251 11.23 -2.70 7.84
C ASP A 251 9.92 -2.18 7.22
N VAL A 252 8.78 -2.43 7.88
CA VAL A 252 7.47 -1.94 7.41
C VAL A 252 7.43 -0.41 7.41
N LEU A 253 7.99 0.24 8.44
CA LEU A 253 7.99 1.70 8.56
C LEU A 253 8.67 2.40 7.38
N THR A 254 9.69 1.80 6.77
CA THR A 254 10.43 2.42 5.67
C THR A 254 9.64 2.43 4.37
N ARG A 255 8.58 1.61 4.28
CA ARG A 255 7.68 1.54 3.13
C ARG A 255 6.48 2.47 3.24
N LEU A 256 6.20 3.00 4.43
CA LEU A 256 5.07 3.90 4.66
C LEU A 256 5.39 5.30 4.13
N ASP A 257 4.46 5.89 3.38
CA ASP A 257 4.52 7.32 3.05
C ASP A 257 4.11 8.18 4.25
N ARG A 258 3.17 7.68 5.05
CA ARG A 258 2.59 8.38 6.21
C ARG A 258 2.32 7.39 7.34
N LEU A 259 2.58 7.79 8.57
CA LEU A 259 2.21 7.05 9.78
C LEU A 259 1.24 7.88 10.63
N LEU A 260 0.10 7.30 10.96
CA LEU A 260 -0.90 7.88 11.87
C LEU A 260 -0.81 7.20 13.24
N VAL A 261 -0.68 8.00 14.30
CA VAL A 261 -0.79 7.52 15.69
C VAL A 261 -2.16 7.91 16.22
N VAL A 262 -2.99 6.91 16.53
CA VAL A 262 -4.34 7.11 17.08
C VAL A 262 -4.26 7.14 18.60
N ALA A 263 -4.65 8.25 19.20
CA ALA A 263 -4.63 8.44 20.66
C ALA A 263 -6.03 8.69 21.25
N ARG A 264 -6.17 8.32 22.52
CA ARG A 264 -7.37 8.58 23.33
C ARG A 264 -7.03 9.52 24.49
N PRO A 265 -7.93 10.44 24.86
CA PRO A 265 -7.82 11.17 26.11
C PRO A 265 -7.80 10.23 27.32
N GLY A 266 -7.09 10.63 28.37
CA GLY A 266 -6.97 9.88 29.62
C GLY A 266 -5.52 9.65 29.99
N LEU A 267 -5.24 9.51 31.29
CA LEU A 267 -3.88 9.42 31.81
C LEU A 267 -3.14 8.18 31.26
N ALA A 268 -3.73 6.99 31.42
CA ALA A 268 -3.08 5.75 30.97
C ALA A 268 -2.94 5.64 29.44
N PRO A 269 -3.97 5.96 28.62
CA PRO A 269 -3.81 6.02 27.18
C PRO A 269 -2.77 7.04 26.71
N ALA A 270 -2.72 8.22 27.32
CA ALA A 270 -1.72 9.24 27.00
C ALA A 270 -0.30 8.78 27.34
N ALA A 271 -0.08 8.21 28.53
CA ALA A 271 1.23 7.69 28.93
C ALA A 271 1.71 6.55 28.02
N SER A 272 0.80 5.68 27.58
CA SER A 272 1.10 4.64 26.59
C SER A 272 1.46 5.25 25.22
N ALA A 273 0.73 6.29 24.79
CA ALA A 273 1.00 6.96 23.52
C ALA A 273 2.37 7.63 23.51
N VAL A 274 2.76 8.32 24.60
CA VAL A 274 4.09 8.92 24.74
C VAL A 274 5.19 7.85 24.60
N ARG A 275 5.07 6.71 25.29
CA ARG A 275 6.05 5.61 25.18
C ARG A 275 6.16 5.05 23.76
N LEU A 276 5.04 4.92 23.05
CA LEU A 276 5.06 4.49 21.65
C LEU A 276 5.79 5.52 20.78
N VAL A 277 5.50 6.81 20.97
CA VAL A 277 6.12 7.88 20.21
C VAL A 277 7.62 7.95 20.44
N ASP A 278 8.06 7.82 21.69
CA ASP A 278 9.49 7.74 22.04
C ASP A 278 10.18 6.56 21.32
N ALA A 279 9.51 5.41 21.22
CA ALA A 279 10.03 4.24 20.51
C ALA A 279 10.06 4.40 18.97
N LEU A 280 9.27 5.34 18.42
CA LEU A 280 9.24 5.69 17.00
C LEU A 280 10.20 6.84 16.64
N ALA A 281 10.73 7.54 17.64
CA ALA A 281 11.58 8.71 17.46
C ALA A 281 12.78 8.40 16.55
N GLY A 282 13.04 9.29 15.57
CA GLY A 282 14.13 9.14 14.61
C GLY A 282 13.92 8.11 13.50
N ARG A 283 12.80 7.35 13.52
CA ARG A 283 12.49 6.33 12.50
C ARG A 283 11.48 6.81 11.47
N THR A 284 10.58 7.71 11.87
CA THR A 284 9.51 8.26 11.04
C THR A 284 8.99 9.57 11.64
N ALA A 285 8.14 10.27 10.92
CA ALA A 285 7.47 11.51 11.36
C ALA A 285 5.95 11.26 11.45
N PRO A 286 5.46 10.67 12.56
CA PRO A 286 4.05 10.34 12.68
C PRO A 286 3.19 11.57 12.89
N LEU A 287 1.95 11.47 12.42
CA LEU A 287 0.90 12.46 12.61
C LEU A 287 -0.08 11.95 13.66
N LEU A 288 -0.54 12.83 14.55
CA LEU A 288 -1.45 12.46 15.63
C LEU A 288 -2.91 12.57 15.18
N LEU A 289 -3.69 11.51 15.38
CA LEU A 289 -5.15 11.53 15.29
C LEU A 289 -5.75 11.26 16.66
N VAL A 290 -6.58 12.19 17.14
CA VAL A 290 -7.20 12.08 18.48
C VAL A 290 -8.67 11.74 18.34
N ARG A 291 -9.11 10.71 19.06
CA ARG A 291 -10.55 10.47 19.25
C ARG A 291 -11.00 11.08 20.57
N GLY A 292 -11.41 12.36 20.52
CA GLY A 292 -11.75 13.17 21.68
C GLY A 292 -12.13 14.60 21.29
N ASP A 293 -12.39 15.43 22.30
CA ASP A 293 -12.62 16.86 22.10
C ASP A 293 -11.32 17.62 21.79
N PRO A 294 -11.39 18.83 21.20
CA PRO A 294 -10.20 19.61 20.82
C PRO A 294 -9.28 19.99 21.98
N VAL A 295 -9.81 20.18 23.19
CA VAL A 295 -8.99 20.54 24.36
C VAL A 295 -8.14 19.35 24.78
N ALA A 296 -8.73 18.15 24.79
CA ALA A 296 -8.00 16.92 25.03
C ALA A 296 -6.96 16.64 23.93
N ALA A 297 -7.29 16.95 22.67
CA ALA A 297 -6.35 16.81 21.55
C ALA A 297 -5.10 17.70 21.72
N GLY A 298 -5.27 18.98 22.07
CA GLY A 298 -4.14 19.88 22.31
C GLY A 298 -3.31 19.54 23.55
N ARG A 299 -3.84 18.73 24.49
CA ARG A 299 -3.04 18.16 25.59
C ARG A 299 -2.22 16.96 25.13
N LEU A 300 -2.79 16.09 24.30
CA LEU A 300 -2.09 14.94 23.73
C LEU A 300 -1.02 15.36 22.72
N GLU A 301 -1.28 16.38 21.91
CA GLU A 301 -0.29 16.99 21.02
C GLU A 301 0.94 17.45 21.81
N ARG A 302 0.74 18.24 22.87
CA ARG A 302 1.84 18.68 23.75
C ARG A 302 2.54 17.55 24.48
N ALA A 303 1.79 16.54 24.95
CA ALA A 303 2.37 15.42 25.69
C ALA A 303 3.21 14.49 24.80
N THR A 304 2.77 14.26 23.57
CA THR A 304 3.45 13.37 22.61
C THR A 304 4.48 14.09 21.75
N GLY A 305 4.39 15.42 21.62
CA GLY A 305 5.23 16.21 20.70
C GLY A 305 4.91 15.98 19.22
N LEU A 306 3.87 15.21 18.89
CA LEU A 306 3.47 14.94 17.51
C LEU A 306 2.56 16.04 16.97
N PRO A 307 2.70 16.46 15.70
CA PRO A 307 1.76 17.37 15.06
C PRO A 307 0.35 16.76 14.99
N LEU A 308 -0.65 17.49 15.48
CA LEU A 308 -2.05 17.07 15.38
C LEU A 308 -2.55 17.18 13.93
N LEU A 309 -2.95 16.04 13.34
CA LEU A 309 -3.61 15.99 12.04
C LEU A 309 -5.09 16.31 12.15
N LEU A 310 -5.77 15.64 13.09
CA LEU A 310 -7.21 15.72 13.25
C LEU A 310 -7.63 15.29 14.66
N SER A 311 -8.68 15.93 15.18
CA SER A 311 -9.46 15.39 16.31
C SER A 311 -10.88 15.05 15.86
N MET A 312 -11.41 13.92 16.31
CA MET A 312 -12.77 13.49 15.97
C MET A 312 -13.56 13.00 17.19
N SER A 313 -14.88 13.15 17.13
CA SER A 313 -15.81 12.58 18.12
C SER A 313 -16.03 11.08 17.92
N ASP A 314 -16.53 10.41 18.96
CA ASP A 314 -16.91 9.00 18.87
C ASP A 314 -18.12 8.76 17.96
N GLN A 315 -18.08 7.66 17.23
CA GLN A 315 -19.16 7.21 16.35
C GLN A 315 -20.10 6.24 17.09
N ARG A 316 -21.39 6.55 17.10
CA ARG A 316 -22.44 5.67 17.65
C ARG A 316 -22.89 4.63 16.60
N GLY A 317 -23.43 3.50 17.07
CA GLY A 317 -23.98 2.45 16.21
C GLY A 317 -22.94 1.65 15.44
N LEU A 318 -21.67 1.72 15.86
CA LEU A 318 -20.57 1.06 15.17
C LEU A 318 -20.69 -0.47 15.22
N ALA A 319 -20.95 -1.02 16.42
CA ALA A 319 -21.04 -2.46 16.65
C ALA A 319 -22.12 -3.09 15.76
N GLU A 320 -23.35 -2.58 15.85
CA GLU A 320 -24.47 -3.05 15.00
C GLU A 320 -24.14 -2.97 13.50
N SER A 321 -23.50 -1.90 13.03
CA SER A 321 -23.13 -1.76 11.62
C SER A 321 -22.10 -2.80 11.17
N VAL A 322 -21.13 -3.12 12.03
CA VAL A 322 -20.11 -4.14 11.77
C VAL A 322 -20.72 -5.53 11.84
N ASP A 323 -21.56 -5.82 12.85
CA ASP A 323 -22.22 -7.12 13.02
C ASP A 323 -23.15 -7.46 11.83
N LEU A 324 -23.72 -6.43 11.20
CA LEU A 324 -24.53 -6.57 9.98
C LEU A 324 -23.70 -6.62 8.68
N GLY A 325 -22.37 -6.58 8.75
CA GLY A 325 -21.48 -6.64 7.58
C GLY A 325 -21.41 -5.37 6.76
N PHE A 326 -21.94 -4.24 7.23
CA PHE A 326 -21.84 -2.94 6.53
C PHE A 326 -20.51 -2.22 6.79
N GLY A 327 -19.74 -2.74 7.74
CA GLY A 327 -18.54 -2.12 8.25
C GLY A 327 -18.77 -0.81 9.00
N PRO A 328 -17.69 -0.09 9.37
CA PRO A 328 -17.78 1.00 10.33
C PRO A 328 -18.36 2.31 9.77
N VAL A 329 -18.42 2.48 8.44
CA VAL A 329 -18.94 3.69 7.78
C VAL A 329 -20.31 3.42 7.13
N ARG A 330 -21.35 3.29 7.96
CA ARG A 330 -22.73 3.18 7.47
C ARG A 330 -23.20 4.41 6.69
N HIS A 331 -22.79 5.60 7.15
CA HIS A 331 -23.12 6.88 6.54
C HIS A 331 -21.88 7.76 6.43
N ARG A 332 -21.55 8.24 5.22
CA ARG A 332 -20.39 9.13 4.99
C ARG A 332 -20.45 10.44 5.78
N ARG A 333 -21.65 10.88 6.17
CA ARG A 333 -21.88 12.05 7.03
C ARG A 333 -21.75 11.76 8.53
N GLY A 334 -21.42 10.54 8.93
CA GLY A 334 -21.09 10.22 10.32
C GLY A 334 -19.75 10.84 10.76
N ALA A 335 -19.47 10.85 12.06
CA ALA A 335 -18.22 11.39 12.59
C ALA A 335 -17.00 10.66 12.00
N LEU A 336 -17.06 9.33 11.96
CA LEU A 336 -15.98 8.49 11.42
C LEU A 336 -15.84 8.64 9.90
N GLY A 337 -16.95 8.71 9.16
CA GLY A 337 -16.94 8.90 7.72
C GLY A 337 -16.35 10.26 7.29
N ARG A 338 -16.71 11.33 8.02
CA ARG A 338 -16.12 12.67 7.81
C ARG A 338 -14.63 12.69 8.14
N ALA A 339 -14.25 12.13 9.28
CA ALA A 339 -12.86 12.07 9.69
C ALA A 339 -12.00 11.28 8.69
N ALA A 340 -12.47 10.13 8.22
CA ALA A 340 -11.78 9.37 7.17
C ALA A 340 -11.65 10.18 5.87
N ALA A 341 -12.71 10.85 5.42
CA ALA A 341 -12.66 11.70 4.23
C ALA A 341 -11.67 12.86 4.37
N GLU A 342 -11.63 13.49 5.53
CA GLU A 342 -10.73 14.60 5.86
C GLU A 342 -9.27 14.14 5.93
N VAL A 343 -8.98 13.02 6.62
CA VAL A 343 -7.65 12.39 6.63
C VAL A 343 -7.18 12.12 5.21
N LEU A 344 -8.00 11.47 4.37
CA LEU A 344 -7.61 11.17 2.99
C LEU A 344 -7.33 12.45 2.17
N THR A 345 -8.05 13.54 2.43
CA THR A 345 -7.79 14.84 1.80
C THR A 345 -6.47 15.44 2.28
N LEU A 346 -6.21 15.44 3.59
CA LEU A 346 -4.97 15.98 4.19
C LEU A 346 -3.73 15.17 3.79
N LEU A 347 -3.88 13.86 3.59
CA LEU A 347 -2.81 13.00 3.07
C LEU A 347 -2.67 13.10 1.53
N ALA A 348 -3.42 13.98 0.88
CA ALA A 348 -3.44 14.19 -0.57
C ALA A 348 -3.75 12.92 -1.39
N VAL A 349 -4.55 12.00 -0.83
CA VAL A 349 -5.10 10.86 -1.56
C VAL A 349 -6.23 11.38 -2.45
N ARG A 350 -5.85 11.76 -3.67
CA ARG A 350 -6.75 12.37 -4.68
C ARG A 350 -7.80 11.36 -5.14
N GLY A 351 -8.98 11.77 -5.59
CA GLY A 351 -9.88 10.90 -6.39
C GLY A 351 -9.47 10.88 -7.87
N PRO A 352 -10.02 9.99 -8.71
CA PRO A 352 -9.97 10.19 -10.15
C PRO A 352 -10.63 11.55 -10.45
N SER A 353 -9.97 12.36 -11.27
CA SER A 353 -10.32 13.77 -11.52
C SER A 353 -11.83 14.02 -11.66
N GLY A 354 -12.41 14.78 -10.74
CA GLY A 354 -13.81 15.21 -10.87
C GLY A 354 -14.44 15.72 -9.57
N LEU A 355 -14.59 17.05 -9.49
CA LEU A 355 -15.42 17.81 -8.55
C LEU A 355 -15.03 17.77 -7.06
N VAL A 356 -14.28 18.81 -6.68
CA VAL A 356 -14.51 19.49 -5.41
C VAL A 356 -15.94 20.04 -5.44
N ALA A 357 -16.74 19.69 -4.45
CA ALA A 357 -17.91 20.45 -4.04
C ALA A 357 -17.65 20.95 -2.62
#